data_AF-A0A0V1BX08-F1
#
_entry.id   AF-A0A0V1BX08-F1
#
_cell.length_a   1.000
_cell.length_b   1.000
_cell.length_c   1.000
_cell.angle_alpha   90.00
_cell.angle_beta   90.00
_cell.angle_gamma   90.00
#
_symmetry.space_group_name_H-M   'P 1'
#
loop_
_entity.id
_entity.type
_entity.pdbx_description
1 polymer ?
#
loop_
_entity_poly.entity_id
_entity_poly.type
_entity_poly.pdbx_seq_one_letter_code
_entity_poly.pdbx_strand_id
1 'polypeptide(L)'
;LGLKTRHRTEEDTRKKIRMLLATAFFPVPQVDTGVSLLEAGTTGNLLALFQYFRQEWMTDERLPLWNVHNVNIRTNNHLEGWHNRLNRKAANGHNGSYELHQILIAEQGVVDTMIQQVLSGNATVGDLRRVNKVYAEKQQRVAQYTGEYTNGSRILDQFLEALMYITPEPI
;
A
#
# COMPACT_ATOMS: atom_id res chain seq x y z
N LEU A 1 9.90 -13.86 15.03
CA LEU A 1 10.26 -12.50 15.52
C LEU A 1 9.40 -11.94 16.66
N GLY A 2 8.22 -12.49 17.01
CA GLY A 2 7.51 -12.04 18.24
C GLY A 2 7.06 -10.57 18.28
N LEU A 3 7.13 -9.85 17.15
CA LEU A 3 6.83 -8.42 17.03
C LEU A 3 5.33 -8.10 17.16
N LYS A 4 4.45 -9.11 17.05
CA LYS A 4 2.99 -8.95 17.02
C LYS A 4 2.42 -8.33 18.30
N THR A 5 3.02 -8.61 19.46
CA THR A 5 2.59 -8.03 20.74
C THR A 5 3.12 -6.62 20.93
N ARG A 6 4.41 -6.35 20.62
CA ARG A 6 5.02 -5.02 20.76
C ARG A 6 4.53 -4.00 19.73
N HIS A 7 4.23 -4.42 18.51
CA HIS A 7 3.61 -3.55 17.50
C HIS A 7 2.28 -2.95 17.97
N ARG A 8 1.58 -3.65 18.88
CA ARG A 8 0.28 -3.26 19.43
C ARG A 8 0.37 -2.34 20.65
N THR A 9 1.53 -2.26 21.31
CA THR A 9 1.72 -1.53 22.58
C THR A 9 2.83 -0.47 22.56
N GLU A 10 3.82 -0.55 21.66
CA GLU A 10 4.92 0.43 21.56
C GLU A 10 4.80 1.25 20.27
N GLU A 11 4.46 2.53 20.44
CA GLU A 11 4.31 3.50 19.36
C GLU A 11 5.61 3.69 18.55
N ASP A 12 6.78 3.68 19.21
CA ASP A 12 8.08 3.82 18.56
C ASP A 12 8.41 2.62 17.67
N THR A 13 8.14 1.40 18.14
CA THR A 13 8.31 0.17 17.35
C THR A 13 7.40 0.21 16.11
N ARG A 14 6.15 0.65 16.27
CA ARG A 14 5.20 0.82 15.16
C ARG A 14 5.67 1.87 14.16
N LYS A 15 6.10 3.04 14.64
CA LYS A 15 6.62 4.14 13.81
C LYS A 15 7.82 3.67 12.98
N LYS A 16 8.77 2.99 13.61
CA LYS A 16 10.01 2.53 12.97
C LYS A 16 9.77 1.45 11.91
N ILE A 17 8.82 0.53 12.15
CA ILE A 17 8.38 -0.45 11.15
C ILE A 17 7.73 0.26 9.95
N ARG A 18 6.88 1.27 10.17
CA ARG A 18 6.27 2.03 9.07
C ARG A 18 7.29 2.85 8.29
N MET A 19 8.28 3.42 8.96
CA MET A 19 9.40 4.09 8.29
C MET A 19 10.21 3.12 7.43
N LEU A 20 10.46 1.89 7.92
CA LEU A 20 11.08 0.84 7.11
C LEU A 20 10.26 0.53 5.85
N LEU A 21 8.93 0.42 5.95
CA LEU A 21 8.06 0.22 4.79
C LEU A 21 8.07 1.42 3.82
N ALA A 22 8.18 2.65 4.34
CA ALA A 22 8.26 3.86 3.54
C ALA A 22 9.52 3.93 2.66
N THR A 23 10.57 3.16 2.98
CA THR A 23 11.76 3.04 2.10
C THR A 23 11.44 2.46 0.72
N ALA A 24 10.28 1.82 0.54
CA ALA A 24 9.80 1.37 -0.77
C ALA A 24 9.60 2.52 -1.77
N PHE A 25 9.41 3.75 -1.29
CA PHE A 25 9.24 4.94 -2.13
C PHE A 25 10.56 5.65 -2.43
N PHE A 26 11.70 5.16 -1.95
CA PHE A 26 12.99 5.82 -2.14
C PHE A 26 13.55 5.56 -3.53
N PRO A 27 14.30 6.52 -4.10
CA PRO A 27 15.17 6.22 -5.23
C PRO A 27 16.05 5.01 -4.89
N VAL A 28 16.10 4.02 -5.78
CA VAL A 28 16.82 2.76 -5.56
C VAL A 28 18.24 2.96 -5.00
N PRO A 29 19.06 3.91 -5.50
CA PRO A 29 20.41 4.14 -4.95
C PRO A 29 20.44 4.62 -3.49
N GLN A 30 19.34 5.13 -2.95
CA GLN A 30 19.26 5.72 -1.61
C GLN A 30 18.59 4.78 -0.60
N VAL A 31 18.02 3.66 -1.04
CA VAL A 31 17.32 2.70 -0.17
C VAL A 31 18.27 2.17 0.91
N ASP A 32 19.49 1.77 0.55
CA ASP A 32 20.45 1.22 1.51
C ASP A 32 20.85 2.23 2.60
N THR A 33 21.09 3.48 2.20
CA THR A 33 21.38 4.57 3.13
C THR A 33 20.20 4.84 4.06
N GLY A 34 18.97 4.86 3.53
CA GLY A 34 17.75 5.07 4.31
C GLY A 34 17.51 3.96 5.34
N VAL A 35 17.66 2.69 4.93
CA VAL A 35 17.52 1.54 5.82
C VAL A 35 18.61 1.53 6.89
N SER A 36 19.86 1.83 6.53
CA SER A 36 20.99 1.88 7.48
C SER A 36 20.82 2.95 8.56
N LEU A 37 20.28 4.12 8.19
CA LEU A 37 19.97 5.19 9.14
C LEU A 37 18.83 4.81 10.10
N LEU A 38 17.83 4.09 9.59
CA LEU A 38 16.75 3.58 10.44
C LEU A 38 17.23 2.46 11.37
N GLU A 39 18.13 1.60 10.92
CA GLU A 39 18.72 0.55 11.74
C GLU A 39 19.63 1.11 12.84
N ALA A 40 20.28 2.26 12.59
CA ALA A 40 21.12 2.92 13.58
C ALA A 40 20.35 3.18 14.89
N GLY A 41 20.96 2.77 16.01
CA GLY A 41 20.34 2.88 17.34
C GLY A 41 19.17 1.94 17.60
N THR A 42 18.90 0.94 16.75
CA THR A 42 17.97 -0.16 17.07
C THR A 42 18.65 -1.26 17.86
N THR A 43 17.93 -1.86 18.80
CA THR A 43 18.41 -2.98 19.61
C THR A 43 17.34 -4.08 19.71
N GLY A 44 17.76 -5.28 20.12
CA GLY A 44 16.87 -6.41 20.34
C GLY A 44 16.13 -6.91 19.09
N ASN A 45 14.85 -7.26 19.24
CA ASN A 45 14.05 -7.86 18.17
C ASN A 45 13.88 -6.97 16.94
N LEU A 46 13.97 -5.65 17.09
CA LEU A 46 13.85 -4.72 15.99
C LEU A 46 15.11 -4.73 15.12
N LEU A 47 16.30 -4.82 15.73
CA LEU A 47 17.55 -5.02 15.00
C LEU A 47 17.52 -6.32 14.18
N ALA A 48 17.00 -7.40 14.77
CA ALA A 48 16.84 -8.68 14.06
C ALA A 48 15.90 -8.58 12.83
N LEU A 49 14.90 -7.69 12.88
CA LEU A 49 14.05 -7.41 11.73
C LEU A 49 14.83 -6.71 10.61
N PHE A 50 15.63 -5.69 10.93
CA PHE A 50 16.46 -4.99 9.94
C PHE A 50 17.48 -5.92 9.28
N GLN A 51 18.14 -6.77 10.08
CA GLN A 51 19.08 -7.77 9.57
C GLN A 51 18.41 -8.76 8.61
N TYR A 52 17.25 -9.29 9.01
CA TYR A 52 16.45 -10.16 8.13
C TYR A 52 16.02 -9.45 6.85
N PHE A 53 15.53 -8.20 6.97
CA PHE A 53 15.09 -7.41 5.82
C PHE A 53 16.24 -7.19 4.82
N ARG A 54 17.43 -6.86 5.30
CA ARG A 54 18.61 -6.70 4.44
C ARG A 54 18.98 -8.01 3.74
N GLN A 55 19.02 -9.11 4.48
CA GLN A 55 19.42 -10.40 3.93
C GLN A 55 18.42 -10.91 2.88
N GLU A 56 17.13 -10.73 3.11
CA GLU A 56 16.09 -11.36 2.30
C GLU A 56 15.58 -10.45 1.19
N TRP A 57 15.53 -9.13 1.39
CA TRP A 57 14.81 -8.20 0.51
C TRP A 57 15.69 -7.13 -0.15
N MET A 58 16.89 -6.85 0.36
CA MET A 58 17.81 -5.85 -0.22
C MET A 58 18.79 -6.40 -1.26
N THR A 59 18.57 -7.63 -1.76
CA THR A 59 19.39 -8.20 -2.83
C THR A 59 19.04 -7.60 -4.19
N ASP A 60 19.99 -7.56 -5.13
CA ASP A 60 19.80 -7.00 -6.48
C ASP A 60 18.59 -7.60 -7.21
N GLU A 61 18.31 -8.88 -6.98
CA GLU A 61 17.19 -9.59 -7.60
C GLU A 61 15.83 -9.23 -6.99
N ARG A 62 15.78 -8.86 -5.70
CA ARG A 62 14.53 -8.68 -4.96
C ARG A 62 14.20 -7.23 -4.68
N LEU A 63 15.20 -6.35 -4.63
CA LEU A 63 15.04 -4.92 -4.45
C LEU A 63 14.02 -4.30 -5.43
N PRO A 64 14.05 -4.63 -6.74
CA PRO A 64 13.08 -4.10 -7.69
C PRO A 64 11.65 -4.63 -7.51
N LEU A 65 11.45 -5.74 -6.78
CA LEU A 65 10.14 -6.37 -6.63
C LEU A 65 9.23 -5.64 -5.65
N TRP A 66 9.82 -4.99 -4.64
CA TRP A 66 9.08 -4.28 -3.59
C TRP A 66 9.29 -2.76 -3.64
N ASN A 67 10.33 -2.28 -4.30
CA ASN A 67 10.52 -0.84 -4.51
C ASN A 67 9.43 -0.32 -5.48
N VAL A 68 8.70 0.69 -5.04
CA VAL A 68 7.61 1.34 -5.77
C VAL A 68 7.95 2.77 -6.15
N HIS A 69 9.23 3.15 -6.10
CA HIS A 69 9.65 4.49 -6.49
C HIS A 69 9.34 4.74 -7.95
N ASN A 70 8.62 5.84 -8.21
CA ASN A 70 8.12 6.19 -9.54
C ASN A 70 7.21 5.13 -10.20
N VAL A 71 6.75 4.14 -9.42
CA VAL A 71 5.71 3.20 -9.83
C VAL A 71 4.37 3.80 -9.43
N ASN A 72 3.39 3.74 -10.34
CA ASN A 72 2.03 4.15 -10.03
C ASN A 72 1.48 3.18 -8.98
N ILE A 73 1.09 3.66 -7.79
CA ILE A 73 0.49 2.84 -6.75
C ILE A 73 -0.73 2.16 -7.39
N ARG A 74 -0.59 0.86 -7.66
CA ARG A 74 -1.42 0.14 -8.64
C ARG A 74 -2.90 0.31 -8.29
N THR A 75 -3.64 0.96 -9.17
CA THR A 75 -5.10 1.14 -9.11
C THR A 75 -5.80 -0.19 -9.41
N ASN A 76 -5.68 -1.17 -8.52
CA ASN A 76 -6.53 -2.35 -8.56
C ASN A 76 -7.90 -2.09 -7.88
N ASN A 77 -8.46 -0.92 -8.17
CA ASN A 77 -9.70 -0.42 -7.60
C ASN A 77 -10.91 -1.33 -7.94
N HIS A 78 -10.82 -2.04 -9.06
CA HIS A 78 -11.86 -2.96 -9.49
C HIS A 78 -11.83 -4.28 -8.71
N LEU A 79 -10.66 -4.92 -8.53
CA LEU A 79 -10.57 -6.15 -7.74
C LEU A 79 -10.83 -5.87 -6.26
N GLU A 80 -10.28 -4.78 -5.73
CA GLU A 80 -10.51 -4.37 -4.34
C GLU A 80 -11.97 -3.93 -4.12
N GLY A 81 -12.56 -3.25 -5.09
CA GLY A 81 -13.99 -2.92 -5.10
C GLY A 81 -14.87 -4.17 -5.20
N TRP A 82 -14.46 -5.18 -5.97
CA TRP A 82 -15.15 -6.47 -6.10
C TRP A 82 -15.05 -7.29 -4.81
N HIS A 83 -13.86 -7.40 -4.21
CA HIS A 83 -13.66 -8.02 -2.89
C HIS A 83 -14.50 -7.33 -1.81
N ASN A 84 -14.53 -6.00 -1.75
CA ASN A 84 -15.34 -5.28 -0.76
C ASN A 84 -16.84 -5.46 -0.98
N ARG A 85 -17.32 -5.49 -2.23
CA ARG A 85 -18.73 -5.78 -2.53
C ARG A 85 -19.10 -7.21 -2.15
N LEU A 86 -18.26 -8.18 -2.50
CA LEU A 86 -18.44 -9.56 -2.10
C LEU A 86 -18.46 -9.72 -0.59
N ASN A 87 -17.50 -9.16 0.14
CA ASN A 87 -17.44 -9.26 1.59
C ASN A 87 -18.66 -8.63 2.28
N ARG A 88 -19.20 -7.52 1.75
CA ARG A 88 -20.45 -6.94 2.26
C ARG A 88 -21.67 -7.82 1.99
N LYS A 89 -21.73 -8.47 0.82
CA LYS A 89 -22.84 -9.39 0.48
C LYS A 89 -22.73 -10.74 1.19
N ALA A 90 -21.51 -11.17 1.45
CA ALA A 90 -21.14 -12.41 2.12
C ALA A 90 -21.03 -12.25 3.65
N ALA A 91 -21.60 -11.18 4.23
CA ALA A 91 -21.39 -10.72 5.62
C ALA A 91 -21.64 -11.78 6.72
N ASN A 92 -22.27 -12.91 6.39
CA ASN A 92 -22.37 -14.07 7.26
C ASN A 92 -21.17 -14.98 6.99
N GLY A 93 -20.21 -15.02 7.91
CA GLY A 93 -18.89 -15.68 7.75
C GLY A 93 -18.87 -17.18 7.35
N HIS A 94 -20.03 -17.82 7.16
CA HIS A 94 -20.18 -19.14 6.54
C HIS A 94 -21.39 -19.14 5.59
N ASN A 95 -21.21 -18.68 4.35
CA ASN A 95 -22.26 -18.79 3.32
C ASN A 95 -22.26 -20.21 2.76
N GLY A 96 -23.44 -20.82 2.62
CA GLY A 96 -23.58 -22.10 1.94
C GLY A 96 -23.14 -21.99 0.47
N SER A 97 -22.73 -23.10 -0.15
CA SER A 97 -22.27 -23.11 -1.55
C SER A 97 -23.31 -22.49 -2.50
N TYR A 98 -24.60 -22.73 -2.27
CA TYR A 98 -25.69 -22.16 -3.06
C TYR A 98 -25.83 -20.63 -2.89
N GLU A 99 -25.69 -20.11 -1.68
CA GLU A 99 -25.73 -18.67 -1.39
C GLU A 99 -24.54 -17.95 -2.02
N LEU A 100 -23.36 -18.57 -1.95
CA LEU A 100 -22.17 -18.07 -2.62
C LEU A 100 -22.35 -18.00 -4.15
N HIS A 101 -22.96 -19.02 -4.76
CA HIS A 101 -23.27 -19.01 -6.19
C HIS A 101 -24.25 -17.89 -6.57
N GLN A 102 -25.28 -17.64 -5.76
CA GLN A 102 -26.21 -16.54 -6.02
C GLN A 102 -25.55 -15.16 -5.90
N ILE A 103 -24.69 -14.98 -4.90
CA ILE A 103 -23.93 -13.73 -4.72
C ILE A 103 -23.01 -13.49 -5.93
N LEU A 104 -22.34 -14.52 -6.43
CA LEU A 104 -21.46 -14.43 -7.60
C LEU A 104 -22.23 -14.09 -8.89
N ILE A 105 -23.38 -14.73 -9.12
CA ILE A 105 -24.26 -14.41 -10.28
C ILE A 105 -24.74 -12.95 -10.20
N ALA A 106 -25.14 -12.49 -9.01
CA ALA A 106 -25.59 -11.12 -8.81
C ALA A 106 -24.45 -10.08 -8.99
N GLU A 107 -23.22 -10.38 -8.56
CA GLU A 107 -22.06 -9.52 -8.85
C GLU A 107 -21.71 -9.50 -10.34
N GLN A 108 -21.82 -10.63 -11.05
CA GLN A 108 -21.58 -10.69 -12.49
C GLN A 108 -22.55 -9.78 -13.26
N GLY A 109 -23.85 -9.79 -12.93
CA GLY A 109 -24.84 -8.92 -13.56
C GLY A 109 -24.58 -7.41 -13.36
N VAL A 110 -23.96 -7.01 -12.24
CA VAL A 110 -23.53 -5.63 -11.99
C VAL A 110 -22.35 -5.25 -12.89
N VAL A 111 -21.40 -6.16 -13.09
CA VAL A 111 -20.27 -5.96 -14.01
C VAL A 111 -20.76 -5.83 -15.44
N ASP A 112 -21.68 -6.69 -15.87
CA ASP A 112 -22.25 -6.66 -17.23
C ASP A 112 -23.02 -5.35 -17.47
N THR A 113 -23.76 -4.87 -16.47
CA THR A 113 -24.46 -3.57 -16.54
C THR A 113 -23.47 -2.40 -16.63
N MET A 114 -22.36 -2.46 -15.88
CA MET A 114 -21.32 -1.43 -15.91
C MET A 114 -20.60 -1.41 -17.28
N ILE A 115 -20.34 -2.58 -17.87
CA ILE A 115 -19.80 -2.70 -19.23
C ILE A 115 -20.78 -2.11 -20.25
N GLN A 116 -22.07 -2.43 -20.15
CA GLN A 116 -23.10 -1.88 -21.03
C GLN A 116 -23.25 -0.36 -20.87
N GLN A 117 -23.13 0.19 -19.67
CA GLN A 117 -23.13 1.65 -19.44
C GLN A 117 -21.92 2.36 -20.07
N VAL A 118 -20.75 1.73 -20.04
CA VAL A 118 -19.54 2.23 -20.70
C VAL A 118 -19.67 2.13 -22.23
N LEU A 119 -20.13 1.00 -22.76
CA LEU A 119 -20.32 0.77 -24.20
C LEU A 119 -21.43 1.64 -24.79
N SER A 120 -22.47 1.95 -24.01
CA SER A 120 -23.57 2.84 -24.44
C SER A 120 -23.25 4.33 -24.29
N GLY A 121 -22.07 4.70 -23.78
CA GLY A 121 -21.66 6.09 -23.56
C GLY A 121 -22.42 6.81 -22.43
N ASN A 122 -23.23 6.07 -21.65
CA ASN A 122 -24.00 6.61 -20.53
C ASN A 122 -23.16 6.83 -19.26
N ALA A 123 -22.02 6.13 -19.13
CA ALA A 123 -21.02 6.43 -18.11
C ALA A 123 -20.08 7.52 -18.59
N THR A 124 -20.08 8.69 -17.93
CA THR A 124 -19.12 9.75 -18.28
C THR A 124 -17.74 9.41 -17.74
N VAL A 125 -16.68 9.85 -18.42
CA VAL A 125 -15.28 9.76 -17.94
C VAL A 125 -15.13 10.35 -16.51
N GLY A 126 -16.05 11.24 -16.10
CA GLY A 126 -16.13 11.81 -14.75
C GLY A 126 -16.48 10.81 -13.65
N ASP A 127 -17.38 9.86 -13.89
CA ASP A 127 -17.80 8.86 -12.89
C ASP A 127 -16.69 7.83 -12.61
N LEU A 128 -15.96 7.44 -13.66
CA LEU A 128 -14.76 6.61 -13.56
C LEU A 128 -13.58 7.36 -12.91
N ARG A 129 -13.47 8.69 -13.11
CA ARG A 129 -12.45 9.54 -12.47
C ARG A 129 -12.62 9.67 -10.96
N ARG A 130 -13.85 9.73 -10.45
CA ARG A 130 -14.14 10.00 -9.04
C ARG A 130 -13.65 8.87 -8.11
N VAL A 131 -13.72 7.61 -8.54
CA VAL A 131 -13.25 6.45 -7.76
C VAL A 131 -11.71 6.37 -7.72
N ASN A 132 -11.01 6.95 -8.70
CA ASN A 132 -9.54 7.01 -8.73
C ASN A 132 -8.96 8.25 -8.03
N LYS A 133 -9.80 9.16 -7.51
CA LYS A 133 -9.35 10.43 -6.93
C LYS A 133 -8.46 10.23 -5.69
N VAL A 134 -8.81 9.33 -4.78
CA VAL A 134 -8.05 9.10 -3.54
C VAL A 134 -6.66 8.54 -3.82
N TYR A 135 -6.54 7.60 -4.75
CA TYR A 135 -5.23 7.05 -5.15
C TYR A 135 -4.41 8.06 -5.95
N ALA A 136 -5.04 8.86 -6.82
CA ALA A 136 -4.38 9.96 -7.50
C ALA A 136 -3.86 11.02 -6.53
N GLU A 137 -4.63 11.36 -5.49
CA GLU A 137 -4.21 12.27 -4.42
C GLU A 137 -3.05 11.69 -3.60
N LYS A 138 -3.08 10.39 -3.27
CA LYS A 138 -1.95 9.71 -2.61
C LYS A 138 -0.71 9.73 -3.49
N GLN A 139 -0.84 9.42 -4.78
CA GLN A 139 0.27 9.47 -5.75
C GLN A 139 0.84 10.89 -5.86
N GLN A 140 -0.03 11.90 -5.90
CA GLN A 140 0.38 13.31 -5.95
C GLN A 140 1.15 13.72 -4.69
N ARG A 141 0.70 13.30 -3.50
CA ARG A 141 1.40 13.56 -2.24
C ARG A 141 2.76 12.86 -2.18
N VAL A 142 2.86 11.61 -2.62
CA VAL A 142 4.15 10.90 -2.74
C VAL A 142 5.10 11.67 -3.67
N ALA A 143 4.61 12.08 -4.84
CA ALA A 143 5.42 12.84 -5.80
C ALA A 143 5.90 14.19 -5.20
N GLN A 144 5.01 14.91 -4.51
CA GLN A 144 5.36 16.16 -3.83
C GLN A 144 6.47 15.95 -2.78
N TYR A 145 6.28 15.01 -1.84
CA TYR A 145 7.26 14.78 -0.78
C TYR A 145 8.60 14.27 -1.33
N THR A 146 8.56 13.47 -2.40
CA THR A 146 9.77 13.02 -3.10
C THR A 146 10.50 14.19 -3.77
N GLY A 147 9.77 15.12 -4.39
CA GLY A 147 10.34 16.35 -4.97
C GLY A 147 10.97 17.25 -3.90
N GLU A 148 10.31 17.43 -2.76
CA GLU A 148 10.86 18.22 -1.64
C GLU A 148 12.15 17.60 -1.06
N TYR A 149 12.19 16.26 -0.94
CA TYR A 149 13.37 15.53 -0.46
C TYR A 149 14.54 15.62 -1.44
N THR A 150 14.30 15.36 -2.73
CA THR A 150 15.35 15.43 -3.77
C THR A 150 15.93 16.84 -3.96
N ASN A 151 15.12 17.87 -3.75
CA ASN A 151 15.57 19.27 -3.78
C ASN A 151 16.24 19.74 -2.47
N GLY A 152 16.37 18.86 -1.47
CA GLY A 152 16.98 19.19 -0.18
C GLY A 152 16.12 20.07 0.74
N SER A 153 14.87 20.37 0.36
CA SER A 153 13.94 21.16 1.18
C SER A 153 13.35 20.36 2.34
N ARG A 154 13.47 19.04 2.30
CA ARG A 154 12.99 18.12 3.35
C ARG A 154 14.10 17.15 3.71
N ILE A 155 14.35 16.99 5.00
CA ILE A 155 15.32 16.01 5.50
C ILE A 155 14.71 14.60 5.57
N LEU A 156 15.55 13.58 5.57
CA LEU A 156 15.16 12.17 5.49
C LEU A 156 14.05 11.76 6.47
N ASP A 157 14.19 12.14 7.74
CA ASP A 157 13.22 11.78 8.79
C ASP A 157 11.84 12.38 8.52
N GLN A 158 11.79 13.64 8.08
CA GLN A 158 10.56 14.33 7.72
C GLN A 158 9.92 13.75 6.45
N PHE A 159 10.71 13.16 5.56
CA PHE A 159 10.22 12.46 4.38
C PHE A 159 9.58 11.12 4.74
N LEU A 160 10.28 10.31 5.54
CA LEU A 160 9.79 9.03 6.04
C LEU A 160 8.52 9.19 6.89
N GLU A 161 8.48 10.21 7.76
CA GLU A 161 7.32 10.52 8.58
C GLU A 161 6.10 10.95 7.72
N ALA A 162 6.32 11.71 6.65
CA ALA A 162 5.25 12.10 5.74
C ALA A 162 4.68 10.91 4.95
N LEU A 163 5.54 9.97 4.53
CA LEU A 163 5.14 8.78 3.78
C LEU A 163 4.41 7.73 4.64
N MET A 164 4.72 7.65 5.93
CA MET A 164 4.08 6.74 6.88
C MET A 164 2.55 6.86 6.90
N TYR A 165 2.01 8.05 6.65
CA TYR A 165 0.56 8.30 6.62
C TYR A 165 -0.07 8.11 5.24
N ILE A 166 0.73 7.82 4.21
CA ILE A 166 0.25 7.53 2.85
C ILE A 166 0.15 6.03 2.61
N THR A 167 1.10 5.26 3.16
CA THR A 167 1.05 3.79 3.17
C THR A 167 -0.20 3.30 3.90
N PRO A 168 -1.03 2.44 3.29
CA PRO A 168 -2.13 1.82 4.01
C PRO A 168 -1.58 1.00 5.19
N GLU A 169 -2.29 1.01 6.31
CA GLU A 169 -1.98 0.11 7.40
C GLU A 169 -2.16 -1.33 6.90
N PRO A 170 -1.20 -2.24 7.13
CA PRO A 170 -1.42 -3.65 6.84
C PRO A 170 -2.62 -4.12 7.69
N ILE A 171 -3.64 -4.65 7.01
CA ILE A 171 -4.83 -5.24 7.60
C ILE A 171 -4.43 -6.52 8.36
#